data_AF-A0A4P7R9S2-F1
#
_entry.id   AF-A0A4P7R9S2-F1
#
_cell.length_a   1.000
_cell.length_b   1.000
_cell.length_c   1.000
_cell.angle_alpha   90.00
_cell.angle_beta   90.00
_cell.angle_gamma   90.00
#
_symmetry.space_group_name_H-M   'P 1'
#
loop_
_entity.id
_entity.type
_entity.pdbx_description
1 polymer ?
#
loop_
_entity_poly.entity_id
_entity_poly.type
_entity_poly.pdbx_seq_one_letter_code
_entity_poly.pdbx_strand_id
1 'polypeptide(L)' 'MVQTASIVGKVEYRIGDGPAVEIPEGPVEVSITETDATLSWVSGDSHGSAALPVDDFRRYVEEGEVKLDGPEQVEV' A
#
# COMPACT_ATOMS: atom_id res chain seq x y z
N MET A 1 8.36 -2.44 -9.33
CA MET A 1 9.42 -2.27 -8.32
C MET A 1 8.80 -2.63 -6.99
N VAL A 2 9.40 -3.54 -6.20
CA VAL A 2 8.87 -3.93 -4.89
C VAL A 2 9.67 -3.23 -3.80
N GLN A 3 8.98 -2.66 -2.83
CA GLN A 3 9.60 -1.96 -1.70
C GLN A 3 8.74 -2.12 -0.44
N THR A 4 9.35 -1.91 0.71
CA THR A 4 8.65 -1.88 2.01
C THR A 4 8.14 -0.47 2.33
N ALA A 5 6.96 -0.43 2.95
CA ALA A 5 6.36 0.79 3.47
C ALA A 5 5.55 0.47 4.73
N SER A 6 5.12 1.52 5.42
CA SER A 6 4.28 1.43 6.60
C SER A 6 3.07 2.34 6.47
N ILE A 7 1.87 1.79 6.71
CA ILE A 7 0.63 2.55 6.83
C ILE A 7 0.62 3.19 8.22
N VAL A 8 0.54 4.51 8.27
CA VAL A 8 0.54 5.33 9.50
C VAL A 8 -0.65 6.30 9.58
N GLY A 9 -1.53 6.24 8.58
CA GLY A 9 -2.71 7.07 8.44
C GLY A 9 -3.83 6.33 7.71
N LYS A 10 -4.83 7.06 7.23
CA LYS A 10 -6.04 6.49 6.66
C LYS A 10 -5.85 6.20 5.17
N VAL A 11 -5.57 4.94 4.85
CA VAL A 11 -5.47 4.50 3.45
C VAL A 11 -6.68 3.66 3.09
N GLU A 12 -7.42 4.11 2.08
CA GLU A 12 -8.65 3.44 1.63
C GLU A 12 -8.53 2.91 0.20
N TYR A 13 -9.12 1.74 -0.03
CA TYR A 13 -9.24 1.11 -1.35
C TYR A 13 -10.69 0.72 -1.62
N ARG A 14 -11.03 0.48 -2.90
CA ARG A 14 -12.37 0.03 -3.29
C ARG A 14 -12.34 -1.34 -3.93
N ILE A 15 -13.34 -2.16 -3.59
CA ILE A 15 -13.55 -3.48 -4.19
C ILE A 15 -14.71 -3.34 -5.19
N GLY A 16 -14.38 -3.22 -6.49
CA GLY A 16 -15.38 -2.93 -7.53
C GLY A 16 -16.08 -1.58 -7.30
N ASP A 17 -17.41 -1.57 -7.37
CA ASP A 17 -18.27 -0.42 -7.03
C ASP A 17 -18.66 -0.36 -5.54
N GLY A 18 -18.02 -1.19 -4.71
CA GLY A 18 -18.27 -1.25 -3.27
C GLY A 18 -17.82 0.01 -2.52
N PRO A 19 -18.19 0.11 -1.23
CA PRO A 19 -17.71 1.18 -0.37
C PRO A 19 -16.17 1.15 -0.24
N ALA A 20 -15.61 2.28 0.17
CA ALA A 20 -14.22 2.36 0.55
C ALA A 20 -13.95 1.45 1.77
N VAL A 21 -12.85 0.71 1.71
CA VAL A 21 -12.36 -0.19 2.74
C VAL A 21 -11.00 0.32 3.20
N GLU A 22 -10.80 0.41 4.51
CA GLU A 22 -9.55 0.88 5.10
C GLU A 22 -8.50 -0.25 5.16
N ILE A 23 -7.27 0.07 4.81
CA ILE A 23 -6.10 -0.80 5.00
C ILE A 23 -5.63 -0.62 6.44
N PRO A 24 -5.41 -1.71 7.20
CA PRO A 24 -4.94 -1.59 8.59
C PRO A 24 -3.56 -0.94 8.66
N GLU A 25 -3.35 -0.17 9.73
CA GLU A 25 -2.04 0.39 10.06
C GLU A 25 -1.01 -0.73 10.26
N GLY A 26 0.24 -0.47 9.84
CA GLY A 26 1.34 -1.42 9.98
C GLY A 26 2.18 -1.61 8.71
N PRO A 27 3.11 -2.58 8.74
CA PRO A 27 4.04 -2.83 7.65
C PRO A 27 3.33 -3.45 6.45
N VAL A 28 3.67 -2.95 5.26
CA VAL A 28 3.15 -3.41 3.98
C VAL A 28 4.27 -3.55 2.96
N GLU A 29 4.12 -4.50 2.06
CA GLU A 29 4.91 -4.58 0.84
C GLU A 29 4.17 -3.85 -0.28
N VAL A 30 4.86 -2.99 -1.01
CA VAL A 30 4.31 -2.21 -2.12
C VAL A 30 4.98 -2.60 -3.41
N SER A 31 4.20 -3.07 -4.38
CA SER A 31 4.64 -3.27 -5.76
C SER A 31 4.09 -2.16 -6.64
N ILE A 32 4.96 -1.28 -7.12
CA ILE A 32 4.61 -0.14 -7.97
C ILE A 32 4.89 -0.49 -9.44
N THR A 33 3.89 -0.26 -10.29
CA THR A 33 3.96 -0.32 -11.75
C THR A 33 3.78 1.10 -12.33
N GLU A 34 3.71 1.22 -13.65
CA GLU A 34 3.46 2.52 -14.32
C GLU A 34 2.07 3.09 -14.03
N THR A 35 1.09 2.24 -13.68
CA THR A 35 -0.32 2.62 -13.56
C THR A 35 -0.89 2.42 -12.16
N ASP A 36 -0.32 1.51 -11.39
CA ASP A 36 -0.90 1.04 -10.14
C ASP A 36 0.18 0.78 -9.07
N ALA A 37 -0.28 0.81 -7.82
CA ALA A 37 0.48 0.37 -6.66
C ALA A 37 -0.33 -0.73 -5.96
N THR A 38 0.27 -1.91 -5.83
CA THR A 38 -0.32 -3.03 -5.09
C THR A 38 0.30 -3.09 -3.70
N LEU A 39 -0.53 -2.95 -2.67
CA LEU A 39 -0.15 -3.07 -1.27
C LEU A 39 -0.52 -4.46 -0.78
N SER A 40 0.39 -5.12 -0.08
CA SER A 40 0.19 -6.44 0.52
C SER A 40 0.60 -6.41 1.98
N TRP A 41 -0.22 -6.97 2.86
CA TRP A 41 0.01 -6.93 4.31
C TRP A 41 -0.46 -8.21 5.00
N VAL A 42 0.00 -8.41 6.21
CA VAL A 42 -0.43 -9.53 7.07
C VAL A 42 -1.23 -8.96 8.23
N SER A 43 -2.45 -9.46 8.42
CA SER A 43 -3.34 -9.10 9.51
C SER A 43 -3.76 -10.36 10.25
N GLY A 44 -3.08 -10.65 11.37
CA GLY A 44 -3.24 -11.91 12.10
C GLY A 44 -2.85 -13.09 11.21
N ASP A 45 -3.75 -14.06 11.04
CA ASP A 45 -3.56 -15.24 10.19
C ASP A 45 -3.94 -15.01 8.71
N SER A 46 -4.36 -13.79 8.34
CA SER A 46 -4.83 -13.46 6.99
C SER A 46 -3.85 -12.56 6.25
N HIS A 47 -3.69 -12.82 4.95
CA HIS A 47 -2.96 -11.94 4.04
C HIS A 47 -3.95 -11.05 3.29
N GLY A 48 -3.77 -9.73 3.39
CA GLY A 48 -4.53 -8.74 2.64
C GLY A 48 -3.75 -8.23 1.44
N SER A 49 -4.47 -7.85 0.38
CA SER A 49 -3.89 -7.15 -0.76
C SER A 49 -4.89 -6.19 -1.37
N ALA A 50 -4.41 -5.01 -1.77
CA ALA A 50 -5.19 -3.98 -2.42
C ALA A 50 -4.39 -3.31 -3.55
N ALA A 51 -5.03 -3.17 -4.70
CA ALA A 51 -4.49 -2.37 -5.81
C ALA A 51 -5.11 -0.97 -5.78
N LEU A 52 -4.24 0.04 -5.84
CA LEU A 52 -4.57 1.46 -5.90
C LEU A 52 -4.03 2.05 -7.20
N PRO A 53 -4.67 3.08 -7.78
CA PRO A 53 -4.02 3.92 -8.78
C PRO A 53 -2.70 4.48 -8.23
N VAL A 54 -1.66 4.54 -9.07
CA VAL A 54 -0.34 5.03 -8.63
C VAL A 54 -0.39 6.49 -8.15
N ASP A 55 -1.27 7.31 -8.72
CA ASP A 55 -1.48 8.69 -8.30
C ASP A 55 -2.10 8.78 -6.89
N ASP A 56 -3.07 7.91 -6.55
CA ASP A 56 -3.66 7.85 -5.21
C ASP A 56 -2.61 7.39 -4.19
N PHE A 57 -1.81 6.37 -4.54
CA PHE A 57 -0.72 5.92 -3.68
C PHE A 57 0.29 7.03 -3.38
N ARG A 58 0.74 7.74 -4.41
CA ARG A 58 1.67 8.88 -4.25
C ARG A 58 1.07 9.96 -3.37
N ARG A 59 -0.20 10.27 -3.58
CA ARG A 59 -0.94 11.20 -2.75
C ARG A 59 -0.91 10.79 -1.27
N TYR A 60 -1.17 9.52 -0.93
CA TYR A 60 -1.09 9.04 0.46
C TYR A 60 0.32 9.15 1.05
N VAL A 61 1.37 8.97 0.24
CA VAL A 61 2.77 9.20 0.67
C VAL A 61 3.01 10.68 0.94
N GLU A 62 2.52 11.57 0.08
CA GLU A 62 2.65 13.03 0.22
C GLU A 62 1.85 13.59 1.41
N GLU A 63 0.65 13.05 1.67
CA GLU A 63 -0.18 13.35 2.84
C GLU A 63 0.40 12.76 4.14
N GLY A 64 1.41 11.89 4.03
CA GLY A 64 2.11 11.28 5.15
C GLY A 64 1.37 10.10 5.78
N GLU A 65 0.34 9.58 5.11
CA GLU A 65 -0.44 8.42 5.53
C GLU A 65 0.27 7.10 5.22
N VAL A 66 1.18 7.13 4.24
CA VAL A 66 2.11 6.04 3.92
C VAL A 66 3.54 6.53 4.07
N LYS A 67 4.35 5.80 4.83
CA LYS A 67 5.80 6.05 4.93
C LYS A 67 6.57 4.98 4.16
N LEU A 68 7.37 5.41 3.20
CA LEU A 68 8.29 4.51 2.50
C LEU A 68 9.51 4.26 3.38
N ASP A 69 9.84 3.00 3.63
CA ASP A 69 10.98 2.61 4.49
C ASP A 69 12.35 2.73 3.77
N GLY A 70 12.33 3.20 2.52
CA GLY A 70 13.50 3.36 1.65
C GLY A 70 13.63 2.21 0.65
N PRO A 71 14.54 2.31 -0.36
CA PRO A 71 14.74 1.23 -1.32
C PRO A 71 15.53 0.10 -0.63
N GLU A 72 14.85 -0.75 0.14
CA GLU A 72 15.37 -2.10 0.36
C GLU A 72 15.32 -2.84 -0.98
N GLN A 73 16.40 -2.70 -1.74
CA GLN A 73 16.71 -3.57 -2.88
C GLN A 73 16.84 -4.99 -2.33
N VAL A 74 15.74 -5.74 -2.37
CA VAL A 74 15.83 -7.20 -2.23
C VAL A 74 16.33 -7.73 -3.58
N GLU A 75 17.64 -7.61 -3.80
CA GLU A 75 18.35 -8.34 -4.85
C GLU A 75 18.52 -9.78 -4.32
N VAL A 76 17.93 -10.76 -5.01
CA VAL A 76 18.20 -12.20 -4.84
C VAL A 76 18.72 -12.79 -6.13
#